data_AF-K1L2Q9-F1
#
_entry.id   AF-K1L2Q9-F1
#
_cell.length_a   1.000
_cell.length_b   1.000
_cell.length_c   1.000
_cell.angle_alpha   90.00
_cell.angle_beta   90.00
_cell.angle_gamma   90.00
#
_symmetry.space_group_name_H-M   'P 1'
#
loop_
_entity.id
_entity.type
_entity.pdbx_description
1 polymer ?
#
loop_
_entity_poly.entity_id
_entity_poly.type
_entity_poly.pdbx_seq_one_letter_code
_entity_poly.pdbx_strand_id
1 'polypeptide(L)'
;MVKLDRFNIDFDCNKSTPFFQSEPNYRIRFDIDKLENTTLQGLLNMIYDQNEEIEMIFISEYIINGKRISSKSNINKIITIKNWREIPVFDEETNEGVVYANIKRLKQSDVFNYCIAVKRGFREIYLSFFSDTYMVYVSSDVIDIISNDESKVNILKESYNELYDKHYETN
;
A
#
# COMPACT_ATOMS: atom_id res chain seq x y z
N MET A 1 -0.12 -15.32 5.21
CA MET A 1 -0.75 -14.00 5.08
C MET A 1 -0.53 -13.16 6.34
N VAL A 2 -0.51 -11.84 6.19
CA VAL A 2 -0.66 -10.90 7.31
C VAL A 2 -2.08 -10.34 7.26
N LYS A 3 -2.83 -10.46 8.36
CA LYS A 3 -4.19 -9.94 8.46
C LYS A 3 -4.17 -8.47 8.83
N LEU A 4 -4.74 -7.62 7.97
CA LEU A 4 -5.00 -6.21 8.24
C LEU A 4 -6.49 -6.05 8.57
N ASP A 5 -6.89 -6.58 9.72
CA ASP A 5 -8.30 -6.78 10.10
C ASP A 5 -9.14 -5.51 10.00
N ARG A 6 -8.54 -4.35 10.30
CA ARG A 6 -9.21 -3.05 10.23
C ARG A 6 -9.81 -2.75 8.85
N PHE A 7 -9.15 -3.23 7.79
CA PHE A 7 -9.56 -3.01 6.41
C PHE A 7 -10.21 -4.25 5.79
N ASN A 8 -10.35 -5.34 6.56
CA ASN A 8 -10.76 -6.65 6.06
C ASN A 8 -9.86 -7.15 4.90
N ILE A 9 -8.54 -6.93 5.00
CA ILE A 9 -7.57 -7.29 3.97
C ILE A 9 -6.64 -8.40 4.43
N ASP A 10 -6.50 -9.43 3.60
CA ASP A 10 -5.43 -10.42 3.66
C ASP A 10 -4.24 -9.91 2.85
N PHE A 11 -3.27 -9.31 3.53
CA PHE A 11 -2.05 -8.84 2.88
C PHE A 11 -1.16 -10.05 2.56
N ASP A 12 -1.24 -10.48 1.30
CA ASP A 12 -0.57 -11.67 0.78
C ASP A 12 -0.30 -11.52 -0.71
N CYS A 13 0.97 -11.55 -1.13
CA CYS A 13 1.33 -11.40 -2.55
C CYS A 13 0.89 -12.57 -3.43
N ASN A 14 0.47 -13.69 -2.84
CA ASN A 14 -0.07 -14.83 -3.57
C ASN A 14 -1.60 -14.77 -3.71
N LYS A 15 -2.25 -13.73 -3.16
CA LYS A 15 -3.69 -13.47 -3.28
C LYS A 15 -3.96 -12.24 -4.14
N SER A 16 -5.24 -11.99 -4.39
CA SER A 16 -5.71 -10.74 -5.02
C SER A 16 -5.18 -9.51 -4.29
N THR A 17 -4.89 -8.42 -5.02
CA THR A 17 -4.45 -7.17 -4.40
C THR A 17 -5.52 -6.63 -3.43
N PRO A 18 -5.13 -5.78 -2.46
CA PRO A 18 -6.09 -5.21 -1.50
C PRO A 18 -7.34 -4.61 -2.15
N PHE A 19 -7.17 -3.95 -3.30
CA PHE A 19 -8.29 -3.35 -4.04
C PHE A 19 -9.38 -4.35 -4.42
N PHE A 20 -9.03 -5.58 -4.80
CA PHE A 20 -10.00 -6.61 -5.19
C PHE A 20 -10.54 -7.43 -4.02
N GLN A 21 -10.05 -7.19 -2.81
CA GLN A 21 -10.59 -7.76 -1.58
C GLN A 21 -11.62 -6.83 -0.91
N SER A 22 -11.68 -5.56 -1.33
CA SER A 22 -12.59 -4.54 -0.80
C SER A 22 -13.77 -4.32 -1.74
N GLU A 23 -14.95 -4.08 -1.17
CA GLU A 23 -16.14 -3.67 -1.90
C GLU A 23 -15.94 -2.28 -2.55
N PRO A 24 -16.60 -1.97 -3.69
CA PRO A 24 -16.47 -0.68 -4.40
C PRO A 24 -16.64 0.56 -3.52
N ASN A 25 -17.54 0.53 -2.53
CA ASN A 25 -17.84 1.67 -1.66
C ASN A 25 -16.71 2.01 -0.67
N TYR A 26 -15.76 1.10 -0.47
CA TYR A 26 -14.67 1.22 0.50
C TYR A 26 -13.30 1.43 -0.15
N ARG A 27 -13.26 1.60 -1.47
CA ARG A 27 -12.03 1.74 -2.25
C ARG A 27 -12.14 2.79 -3.34
N ILE A 28 -11.00 3.30 -3.74
CA ILE A 28 -10.82 4.19 -4.90
C ILE A 28 -9.45 3.90 -5.52
N ARG A 29 -9.37 3.91 -6.85
CA ARG A 29 -8.14 3.63 -7.61
C ARG A 29 -7.77 4.82 -8.47
N PHE A 30 -6.49 5.10 -8.54
CA PHE A 30 -5.91 6.09 -9.44
C PHE A 30 -4.86 5.46 -10.32
N ASP A 31 -4.82 5.85 -11.59
CA ASP A 31 -3.70 5.59 -12.48
C ASP A 31 -2.52 6.49 -12.06
N ILE A 32 -1.39 5.90 -11.70
CA ILE A 32 -0.24 6.63 -11.15
C ILE A 32 0.35 7.60 -12.17
N ASP A 33 0.25 7.30 -13.47
CA ASP A 33 0.78 8.14 -14.54
C ASP A 33 -0.08 9.38 -14.76
N LYS A 34 -1.39 9.27 -14.56
CA LYS A 34 -2.35 10.38 -14.67
C LYS A 34 -2.33 11.34 -13.48
N LEU A 35 -1.79 10.92 -12.33
CA LEU A 35 -1.68 11.79 -11.17
C LEU A 35 -0.48 12.74 -11.29
N GLU A 36 -0.76 14.04 -11.39
CA GLU A 36 0.27 15.08 -11.22
C GLU A 36 0.78 15.10 -9.77
N ASN A 37 2.03 15.55 -9.57
CA ASN A 37 2.64 15.59 -8.24
C ASN A 37 1.86 16.45 -7.24
N THR A 38 1.28 17.56 -7.70
CA THR A 38 0.43 18.47 -6.91
C THR A 38 -0.86 17.78 -6.50
N THR A 39 -1.50 17.05 -7.41
CA THR A 39 -2.71 16.25 -7.16
C THR A 39 -2.43 15.14 -6.16
N LEU A 40 -1.33 14.40 -6.34
CA LEU A 40 -0.89 13.37 -5.40
C LEU A 40 -0.64 13.95 -4.00
N GLN A 41 0.04 15.10 -3.91
CA GLN A 41 0.26 15.76 -2.62
C GLN A 41 -1.08 16.17 -1.97
N GLY A 42 -2.02 16.71 -2.75
CA GLY A 42 -3.36 17.04 -2.29
C GLY A 42 -4.12 15.81 -1.79
N LEU A 43 -4.03 14.69 -2.51
CA LEU A 43 -4.66 13.43 -2.16
C LEU A 43 -4.09 12.90 -0.83
N LEU A 44 -2.77 12.91 -0.69
CA LEU A 44 -2.12 12.49 0.55
C LEU A 44 -2.47 13.40 1.73
N ASN A 45 -2.67 14.70 1.50
CA ASN A 45 -3.10 15.66 2.53
C ASN A 45 -4.54 15.40 2.98
N MET A 46 -5.39 14.87 2.11
CA MET A 46 -6.78 14.53 2.45
C MET A 46 -6.88 13.23 3.26
N ILE A 47 -5.99 12.26 3.00
CA ILE A 47 -6.05 10.95 3.67
C ILE A 47 -5.26 10.90 4.97
N TYR A 48 -4.20 11.69 5.12
CA TYR A 48 -3.37 11.69 6.34
C TYR A 48 -3.48 13.02 7.05
N ASP A 49 -4.08 12.99 8.25
CA ASP A 49 -4.00 14.11 9.18
C ASP A 49 -2.57 14.23 9.73
N GLN A 50 -2.16 15.44 10.15
CA GLN A 50 -0.80 15.69 10.67
C GLN A 50 -0.42 14.85 11.89
N ASN A 51 -1.41 14.27 12.59
CA ASN A 51 -1.23 13.47 13.80
C ASN A 51 -1.40 11.96 13.57
N GLU A 52 -1.74 11.50 12.36
CA GLU A 52 -1.89 10.06 12.11
C GLU A 52 -0.54 9.35 12.12
N GLU A 53 -0.47 8.22 12.82
CA GLU A 53 0.68 7.33 12.75
C GLU A 53 0.58 6.48 11.48
N ILE A 54 1.48 6.73 10.54
CA ILE A 54 1.56 5.97 9.29
C ILE A 54 2.50 4.78 9.50
N GLU A 55 2.00 3.60 9.16
CA GLU A 55 2.75 2.37 9.06
C GLU A 55 2.95 1.98 7.59
N MET A 56 3.94 1.14 7.35
CA MET A 56 4.20 0.51 6.06
C MET A 56 4.44 -0.97 6.28
N ILE A 57 3.86 -1.79 5.41
CA ILE A 57 4.13 -3.22 5.30
C ILE A 57 4.56 -3.54 3.89
N PHE A 58 5.59 -4.37 3.74
CA PHE A 58 6.07 -4.80 2.43
C PHE A 58 6.85 -6.11 2.51
N ILE A 59 7.13 -6.72 1.36
CA ILE A 59 7.96 -7.94 1.28
C ILE A 59 9.46 -7.60 1.36
N SER A 60 10.12 -8.03 2.41
CA SER A 60 11.57 -7.91 2.55
C SER A 60 12.32 -9.10 1.98
N GLU A 61 11.78 -10.30 2.12
CA GLU A 61 12.44 -11.54 1.70
C GLU A 61 11.42 -12.60 1.25
N TYR A 62 11.87 -13.49 0.37
CA TYR A 62 11.19 -14.74 0.05
C TYR A 62 11.90 -15.88 0.75
N ILE A 63 11.17 -16.92 1.14
CA ILE A 63 11.69 -18.17 1.67
C ILE A 63 11.51 -19.22 0.58
N ILE A 64 12.62 -19.77 0.09
CA ILE A 64 12.63 -20.79 -0.96
C ILE A 64 13.50 -21.95 -0.46
N ASN A 65 12.94 -23.16 -0.40
CA ASN A 65 13.61 -24.35 0.14
C ASN A 65 14.22 -24.08 1.54
N GLY A 66 13.46 -23.42 2.42
CA GLY A 66 13.89 -23.05 3.77
C GLY A 66 14.98 -21.97 3.86
N LYS A 67 15.38 -21.36 2.73
CA LYS A 67 16.40 -20.30 2.69
C LYS A 67 15.77 -18.94 2.41
N ARG A 68 16.20 -17.93 3.17
CA ARG A 68 15.79 -16.54 2.96
C ARG A 68 16.57 -15.92 1.80
N ILE A 69 15.84 -15.29 0.89
CA ILE A 69 16.35 -14.58 -0.29
C ILE A 69 15.76 -13.19 -0.29
N SER A 70 16.61 -12.17 -0.24
CA SER A 70 16.17 -10.78 -0.25
C SER A 70 15.31 -10.45 -1.47
N SER A 71 14.21 -9.73 -1.26
CA SER A 71 13.39 -9.17 -2.35
C SER A 71 14.13 -8.09 -3.15
N LYS A 72 15.25 -7.60 -2.62
CA LYS A 72 16.02 -6.45 -3.15
C LYS A 72 15.14 -5.21 -3.30
N SER A 73 14.33 -4.92 -2.27
CA SER A 73 13.41 -3.77 -2.24
C SER A 73 14.14 -2.43 -2.41
N ASN A 74 15.33 -2.27 -1.84
CA ASN A 74 16.06 -0.98 -1.82
C ASN A 74 15.22 0.19 -1.25
N ILE A 75 14.20 -0.09 -0.43
CA ILE A 75 13.30 0.94 0.12
C ILE A 75 14.04 1.96 0.98
N ASN A 76 15.18 1.57 1.56
CA ASN A 76 16.09 2.43 2.32
C ASN A 76 16.70 3.57 1.50
N LYS A 77 16.64 3.52 0.16
CA LYS A 77 17.04 4.63 -0.73
C LYS A 77 15.99 5.76 -0.77
N ILE A 78 14.76 5.47 -0.35
CA ILE A 78 13.62 6.39 -0.41
C ILE A 78 13.20 6.80 1.00
N ILE A 79 13.07 5.82 1.90
CA ILE A 79 12.52 5.99 3.25
C ILE A 79 13.59 5.62 4.27
N THR A 80 13.75 6.45 5.30
CA THR A 80 14.67 6.15 6.41
C THR A 80 14.03 5.15 7.36
N ILE A 81 14.61 3.95 7.46
CA ILE A 81 14.12 2.86 8.31
C ILE A 81 14.74 2.97 9.70
N LYS A 82 13.91 3.11 10.75
CA LYS A 82 14.39 3.23 12.14
C LYS A 82 13.84 2.16 13.10
N ASN A 83 12.78 1.47 12.73
CA ASN A 83 11.97 0.64 13.62
C ASN A 83 11.33 -0.53 12.86
N TRP A 84 12.20 -1.32 12.24
CA TRP A 84 11.87 -2.50 11.45
C TRP A 84 11.41 -3.67 12.33
N ARG A 85 10.31 -4.32 11.95
CA ARG A 85 9.87 -5.59 12.53
C ARG A 85 9.54 -6.59 11.43
N GLU A 86 10.06 -7.81 11.56
CA GLU A 86 9.77 -8.90 10.62
C GLU A 86 8.54 -9.70 11.05
N ILE A 87 7.80 -10.16 10.05
CA ILE A 87 6.64 -11.04 10.17
C ILE A 87 6.83 -12.17 9.16
N PRO A 88 7.48 -13.28 9.56
CA PRO A 88 7.62 -14.45 8.70
C PRO A 88 6.27 -15.15 8.54
N VAL A 89 5.91 -15.43 7.30
CA VAL A 89 4.77 -16.26 6.90
C VAL A 89 5.35 -17.46 6.17
N PHE A 90 5.12 -18.64 6.71
CA PHE A 90 5.75 -19.87 6.23
C PHE A 90 4.71 -20.96 6.02
N ASP A 91 4.90 -21.72 4.97
CA ASP A 91 4.19 -22.97 4.70
C ASP A 91 5.13 -24.13 5.07
N GLU A 92 4.75 -24.86 6.12
CA GLU A 92 5.54 -25.97 6.66
C GLU A 92 5.62 -27.17 5.71
N GLU A 93 4.64 -27.35 4.81
CA GLU A 93 4.61 -28.48 3.89
C GLU A 93 5.57 -28.25 2.72
N THR A 94 5.62 -27.03 2.20
CA THR A 94 6.43 -26.67 1.02
C THR A 94 7.83 -26.15 1.37
N ASN A 95 8.07 -25.80 2.63
CA ASN A 95 9.24 -25.03 3.05
C ASN A 95 9.42 -23.70 2.28
N GLU A 96 8.32 -23.14 1.80
CA GLU A 96 8.27 -21.85 1.12
C GLU A 96 7.57 -20.80 1.99
N GLY A 97 7.74 -19.53 1.64
CA GLY A 97 7.14 -18.46 2.41
C GLY A 97 7.63 -17.07 2.04
N VAL A 98 7.22 -16.11 2.84
CA VAL A 98 7.51 -14.69 2.65
C VAL A 98 7.80 -14.07 4.01
N VAL A 99 8.81 -13.22 4.07
CA VAL A 99 9.06 -12.36 5.24
C VAL A 99 8.53 -10.97 4.89
N TYR A 100 7.50 -10.56 5.62
CA TYR A 100 7.04 -9.18 5.58
C TYR A 100 7.81 -8.34 6.57
N ALA A 101 8.01 -7.08 6.23
CA ALA A 101 8.58 -6.08 7.11
C ALA A 101 7.54 -5.00 7.39
N ASN A 102 7.36 -4.68 8.66
CA ASN A 102 6.54 -3.58 9.13
C ASN A 102 7.45 -2.47 9.68
N ILE A 103 7.16 -1.24 9.29
CA ILE A 103 7.80 -0.01 9.75
C ILE A 103 6.71 0.94 10.22
N LYS A 104 6.87 1.54 11.39
CA LYS A 104 5.90 2.48 11.97
C LYS A 104 6.42 3.91 11.97
N ARG A 105 5.58 4.87 12.36
CA ARG A 105 5.97 6.28 12.54
C ARG A 105 6.59 6.90 11.29
N LEU A 106 6.05 6.54 10.13
CA LEU A 106 6.38 7.18 8.88
C LEU A 106 5.71 8.54 8.80
N LYS A 107 6.31 9.41 7.99
CA LYS A 107 5.72 10.70 7.65
C LYS A 107 4.97 10.58 6.33
N GLN A 108 3.98 11.44 6.14
CA GLN A 108 3.30 11.57 4.85
C GLN A 108 4.28 11.84 3.69
N SER A 109 5.37 12.57 3.94
CA SER A 109 6.43 12.78 2.95
C SER A 109 7.13 11.49 2.51
N ASP A 110 7.20 10.48 3.37
CA ASP A 110 7.78 9.17 3.02
C ASP A 110 6.87 8.43 2.02
N VAL A 111 5.55 8.49 2.23
CA VAL A 111 4.54 7.97 1.30
C VAL A 111 4.64 8.69 -0.04
N PHE A 112 4.65 10.03 -0.02
CA PHE A 112 4.78 10.85 -1.21
C PHE A 112 6.06 10.51 -2.00
N ASN A 113 7.21 10.47 -1.32
CA ASN A 113 8.49 10.16 -1.94
C ASN A 113 8.49 8.76 -2.58
N TYR A 114 7.84 7.79 -1.96
CA TYR A 114 7.69 6.45 -2.54
C TYR A 114 6.85 6.47 -3.81
N CYS A 115 5.65 7.07 -3.77
CA CYS A 115 4.81 7.19 -4.96
C CYS A 115 5.53 7.88 -6.11
N ILE A 116 6.26 8.97 -5.84
CA ILE A 116 7.07 9.67 -6.85
C ILE A 116 8.22 8.80 -7.37
N ALA A 117 8.87 8.02 -6.51
CA ALA A 117 9.93 7.12 -6.93
C ALA A 117 9.38 6.05 -7.88
N VAL A 118 8.24 5.42 -7.54
CA VAL A 118 7.58 4.42 -8.39
C VAL A 118 7.18 5.01 -9.73
N LYS A 119 6.52 6.19 -9.74
CA LYS A 119 6.20 6.95 -10.96
C LYS A 119 7.43 7.24 -11.84
N ARG A 120 8.63 7.32 -11.25
CA ARG A 120 9.91 7.56 -11.95
C ARG A 120 10.64 6.26 -12.34
N GLY A 121 9.99 5.11 -12.26
CA GLY A 121 10.56 3.81 -12.63
C GLY A 121 11.34 3.13 -11.52
N PHE A 122 11.14 3.53 -10.26
CA PHE A 122 11.60 2.72 -9.14
C PHE A 122 10.88 1.37 -9.17
N ARG A 123 11.64 0.29 -8.96
CA ARG A 123 11.13 -1.07 -9.03
C ARG A 123 9.94 -1.24 -8.08
N GLU A 124 8.83 -1.75 -8.60
CA GLU A 124 7.67 -2.10 -7.80
C GLU A 124 8.04 -3.10 -6.68
N ILE A 125 7.49 -2.84 -5.50
CA ILE A 125 7.53 -3.72 -4.35
C ILE A 125 6.07 -3.93 -3.92
N TYR A 126 5.69 -5.17 -3.60
CA TYR A 126 4.41 -5.42 -2.94
C TYR A 126 4.42 -4.77 -1.56
N LEU A 127 3.78 -3.59 -1.48
CA LEU A 127 3.89 -2.65 -0.37
C LEU A 127 2.56 -1.91 -0.18
N SER A 128 2.21 -1.69 1.09
CA SER A 128 1.16 -0.76 1.46
C SER A 128 1.57 0.12 2.62
N PHE A 129 1.09 1.35 2.58
CA PHE A 129 1.05 2.25 3.72
C PHE A 129 -0.32 2.16 4.36
N PHE A 130 -0.43 2.36 5.66
CA PHE A 130 -1.72 2.41 6.32
C PHE A 130 -1.66 3.21 7.61
N SER A 131 -2.78 3.85 7.94
CA SER A 131 -3.05 4.48 9.22
C SER A 131 -4.26 3.82 9.87
N ASP A 132 -4.83 4.48 10.87
CA ASP A 132 -6.09 4.08 11.47
C ASP A 132 -7.30 4.26 10.55
N THR A 133 -7.18 5.08 9.50
CA THR A 133 -8.32 5.41 8.63
C THR A 133 -8.17 4.81 7.24
N TYR A 134 -6.98 4.92 6.64
CA TYR A 134 -6.76 4.58 5.25
C TYR A 134 -5.64 3.56 5.09
N MET A 135 -5.75 2.75 4.05
CA MET A 135 -4.69 1.92 3.52
C MET A 135 -4.41 2.37 2.08
N VAL A 136 -3.14 2.55 1.74
CA VAL A 136 -2.66 2.95 0.41
C VAL A 136 -1.75 1.85 -0.13
N TYR A 137 -2.22 1.13 -1.13
CA TYR A 137 -1.42 0.19 -1.92
C TYR A 137 -0.89 0.88 -3.18
N VAL A 138 0.36 0.63 -3.53
CA VAL A 138 1.04 1.31 -4.64
C VAL A 138 1.76 0.27 -5.50
N SER A 139 1.40 0.20 -6.78
CA SER A 139 2.11 -0.57 -7.83
C SER A 139 2.72 0.36 -8.87
N SER A 140 3.37 -0.20 -9.91
CA SER A 140 3.87 0.59 -11.04
C SER A 140 2.78 1.31 -11.83
N ASP A 141 1.53 0.86 -11.72
CA ASP A 141 0.44 1.29 -12.59
C ASP A 141 -0.63 2.07 -11.81
N VAL A 142 -0.85 1.73 -10.53
CA VAL A 142 -1.96 2.27 -9.75
C VAL A 142 -1.59 2.66 -8.32
N ILE A 143 -2.36 3.62 -7.80
CA ILE A 143 -2.48 3.89 -6.37
C ILE A 143 -3.90 3.52 -5.95
N ASP A 144 -4.00 2.50 -5.11
CA ASP A 144 -5.26 2.04 -4.53
C ASP A 144 -5.38 2.55 -3.10
N ILE A 145 -6.50 3.21 -2.80
CA ILE A 145 -6.82 3.70 -1.47
C ILE A 145 -8.05 2.96 -0.96
N ILE A 146 -7.95 2.42 0.25
CA ILE A 146 -9.00 1.67 0.93
C ILE A 146 -9.24 2.35 2.27
N SER A 147 -10.50 2.43 2.69
CA SER A 147 -10.92 2.95 4.00
C SER A 147 -11.94 1.99 4.58
N ASN A 148 -12.03 1.92 5.91
CA ASN A 148 -13.14 1.24 6.58
C ASN A 148 -14.38 2.14 6.76
N ASP A 149 -14.31 3.37 6.28
CA ASP A 149 -15.37 4.38 6.30
C ASP A 149 -15.73 4.76 4.85
N GLU A 150 -16.92 4.35 4.41
CA GLU A 150 -17.49 4.64 3.09
C GLU A 150 -17.63 6.15 2.85
N SER A 151 -17.99 6.93 3.88
CA SER A 151 -18.19 8.37 3.72
C SER A 151 -16.88 9.06 3.33
N LYS A 152 -15.77 8.60 3.89
CA LYS A 152 -14.42 9.06 3.57
C LYS A 152 -14.00 8.73 2.14
N VAL A 153 -14.40 7.57 1.62
CA VAL A 153 -14.13 7.19 0.22
C VAL A 153 -15.00 8.02 -0.73
N ASN A 154 -16.26 8.24 -0.38
CA ASN A 154 -17.16 9.06 -1.18
C ASN A 154 -16.65 10.50 -1.31
N ILE A 155 -16.12 11.10 -0.22
CA ILE A 155 -15.47 12.41 -0.27
C ILE A 155 -14.29 12.43 -1.26
N LEU A 156 -13.47 11.37 -1.28
CA LEU A 156 -12.37 11.25 -2.25
C LEU A 156 -12.90 11.12 -3.68
N LYS A 157 -13.90 10.28 -3.91
CA LYS A 157 -14.50 10.09 -5.25
C LYS A 157 -15.13 11.38 -5.77
N GLU A 158 -15.81 12.14 -4.92
CA GLU A 158 -16.36 13.45 -5.27
C GLU A 158 -15.24 14.46 -5.59
N SER A 159 -14.21 14.53 -4.74
CA SER A 159 -13.11 15.47 -4.90
C SER A 159 -12.24 15.20 -6.13
N TYR A 160 -12.16 13.94 -6.55
CA TYR A 160 -11.32 13.50 -7.67
C TYR A 160 -12.11 12.84 -8.80
N ASN A 161 -13.38 13.22 -8.99
CA ASN A 161 -14.32 12.54 -9.89
C ASN A 161 -13.82 12.36 -11.34
N GLU A 162 -13.02 13.29 -11.85
CA GLU A 162 -12.49 13.23 -13.22
C GLU A 162 -11.17 12.46 -13.34
N LEU A 163 -10.58 12.05 -12.21
CA LEU A 163 -9.22 11.50 -12.17
C LEU A 163 -9.15 10.05 -11.71
N TYR A 164 -10.09 9.60 -10.86
CA TYR A 164 -10.08 8.22 -10.40
C TYR A 164 -10.60 7.24 -11.46
N ASP A 165 -10.11 6.02 -11.42
CA ASP A 165 -10.49 4.95 -12.35
C ASP A 165 -11.90 4.43 -12.02
N LYS A 166 -12.84 4.61 -12.96
CA LYS A 166 -14.24 4.19 -12.82
C LYS A 166 -14.52 2.79 -13.37
N HIS A 167 -13.52 2.10 -13.93
CA HIS A 167 -13.73 0.81 -14.60
C HIS A 167 -14.34 -0.26 -13.69
N TYR A 168 -14.03 -0.23 -12.39
CA TYR A 168 -14.45 -1.22 -11.40
C TYR A 168 -15.51 -0.69 -10.41
N GLU A 169 -16.21 0.38 -10.76
CA GLU A 169 -17.21 1.04 -9.88
C GLU A 169 -18.64 0.52 -10.05
N THR A 170 -18.93 -0.17 -11.14
CA THR A 170 -20.22 -0.82 -11.38
C THR A 170 -20.15 -2.31 -11.04
N ASN A 171 -21.09 -2.76 -10.20
CA ASN A 171 -21.42 -4.18 -10.02
C ASN A 171 -22.17 -4.73 -11.23
#